data_AF-A0A9D7IDY6-F1
#
_entry.id   AF-A0A9D7IDY6-F1
#
_cell.length_a   1.000
_cell.length_b   1.000
_cell.length_c   1.000
_cell.angle_alpha   90.00
_cell.angle_beta   90.00
_cell.angle_gamma   90.00
#
_symmetry.space_group_name_H-M   'P 1'
#
loop_
_entity.id
_entity.type
_entity.pdbx_description
1 polymer ?
#
loop_
_entity_poly.entity_id
_entity_poly.type
_entity_poly.pdbx_seq_one_letter_code
_entity_poly.pdbx_strand_id
1 'polypeptide(L)'
;MSLKNDVRKPSDVELFDHPFVAILSLFIYRAPAATGSGIIDPDYYWHLSYGDWILDNGRLPTADFWSWTMEGKAYRLTQWLGEVVMALANRAGGEVGTSVLAALLICLTLTCSYRAARCYLDNRLAALAVAAGCNAILVSLSCRPHQFTHLGLACLTWIIAAYMTTGLRKPLYWIAPLFALWVNLHGGYAVGLAYLWMLVGAIAADNFVRNECAGILSSCAPLGWAALAGTLATLMNPYGWGAWQYAMEIANLKSSSAGIVDEWAATSIKGDVGFNFFIVTTTMFACMIASVKRPSSDQCCVRLR
;
A
#
# COMPACT_ATOMS: atom_id res chain seq x y z
N MET A 1 -14.55 -34.30 47.53
CA MET A 1 -14.21 -32.86 47.64
C MET A 1 -13.20 -32.56 46.55
N SER A 2 -13.32 -31.42 45.85
CA SER A 2 -12.50 -30.98 44.70
C SER A 2 -12.75 -31.73 43.37
N LEU A 3 -12.90 -31.10 42.20
CA LEU A 3 -12.93 -29.70 41.79
C LEU A 3 -13.84 -29.64 40.55
N LYS A 4 -14.91 -28.84 40.60
CA LYS A 4 -15.64 -28.45 39.39
C LYS A 4 -14.67 -27.59 38.58
N ASN A 5 -14.25 -28.09 37.42
CA ASN A 5 -13.52 -27.27 36.47
C ASN A 5 -14.41 -26.11 36.05
N ASP A 6 -13.91 -24.93 36.37
CA ASP A 6 -14.54 -23.63 36.19
C ASP A 6 -14.82 -23.41 34.70
N VAL A 7 -16.10 -23.52 34.32
CA VAL A 7 -16.56 -23.08 33.01
C VAL A 7 -16.46 -21.57 33.02
N ARG A 8 -15.39 -21.02 32.43
CA ARG A 8 -15.32 -19.59 32.09
C ARG A 8 -16.55 -19.25 31.27
N LYS A 9 -17.53 -18.59 31.90
CA LYS A 9 -18.60 -17.90 31.18
C LYS A 9 -17.94 -16.79 30.34
N PRO A 10 -18.31 -16.63 29.07
CA PRO A 10 -17.94 -15.43 28.32
C PRO A 10 -18.53 -14.24 29.07
N SER A 11 -17.69 -13.32 29.53
CA SER A 11 -18.17 -12.03 30.00
C SER A 11 -18.66 -11.26 28.79
N ASP A 12 -19.97 -11.19 28.63
CA ASP A 12 -20.65 -10.24 27.76
C ASP A 12 -20.21 -8.82 28.18
N VAL A 13 -19.21 -8.25 27.49
CA VAL A 13 -18.98 -6.84 27.08
C VAL A 13 -17.55 -6.77 26.48
N GLU A 14 -17.28 -7.43 25.33
CA GLU A 14 -16.27 -6.93 24.36
C GLU A 14 -16.98 -5.91 23.44
N LEU A 15 -17.69 -4.93 24.00
CA LEU A 15 -18.60 -4.07 23.23
C LEU A 15 -17.87 -3.13 22.26
N PHE A 16 -16.54 -3.12 22.29
CA PHE A 16 -15.70 -2.40 21.35
C PHE A 16 -14.34 -3.11 21.19
N ASP A 17 -14.15 -3.83 20.08
CA ASP A 17 -12.82 -4.32 19.68
C ASP A 17 -11.90 -3.09 19.53
N HIS A 18 -10.91 -2.92 20.43
CA HIS A 18 -10.07 -1.72 20.49
C HIS A 18 -9.53 -1.24 19.12
N PRO A 19 -9.10 -2.13 18.19
CA PRO A 19 -8.72 -1.76 16.84
C PRO A 19 -9.87 -1.14 16.02
N PHE A 20 -11.08 -1.69 16.12
CA PHE A 20 -12.25 -1.15 15.43
C PHE A 20 -12.56 0.27 15.93
N VAL A 21 -12.57 0.49 17.24
CA VAL A 21 -12.80 1.83 17.80
C VAL A 21 -11.71 2.81 17.42
N ALA A 22 -10.43 2.39 17.43
CA ALA A 22 -9.34 3.26 17.01
C ALA A 22 -9.48 3.68 15.53
N ILE A 23 -9.77 2.73 14.63
CA ILE A 23 -9.93 2.99 13.20
C ILE A 23 -11.18 3.85 12.93
N LEU A 24 -12.30 3.54 13.61
CA LEU A 24 -13.51 4.34 13.51
C LEU A 24 -13.32 5.76 14.05
N SER A 25 -12.61 5.91 15.16
CA SER A 25 -12.29 7.24 15.73
C SER A 25 -11.43 8.05 14.77
N LEU A 26 -10.44 7.42 14.13
CA LEU A 26 -9.63 8.05 13.10
C LEU A 26 -10.49 8.49 11.90
N PHE A 27 -11.39 7.63 11.43
CA PHE A 27 -12.30 7.98 10.34
C PHE A 27 -13.16 9.20 10.69
N ILE A 28 -13.81 9.17 11.86
CA ILE A 28 -14.67 10.27 12.35
C ILE A 28 -13.87 11.57 12.49
N TYR A 29 -12.63 11.51 12.96
CA TYR A 29 -11.75 12.67 13.06
C TYR A 29 -11.33 13.21 11.69
N ARG A 30 -10.95 12.32 10.77
CA ARG A 30 -10.30 12.69 9.52
C ARG A 30 -11.27 13.07 8.41
N ALA A 31 -12.39 12.36 8.28
CA ALA A 31 -13.36 12.52 7.20
C ALA A 31 -13.92 13.95 7.04
N PRO A 32 -14.24 14.70 8.12
CA PRO A 32 -14.71 16.08 7.98
C PRO A 32 -13.57 17.11 7.88
N ALA A 33 -12.30 16.72 8.04
CA ALA A 33 -11.21 17.67 8.09
C ALA A 33 -10.87 18.22 6.70
N ALA A 34 -10.98 19.53 6.51
CA ALA A 34 -10.68 20.19 5.23
C ALA A 34 -9.24 19.95 4.76
N THR A 35 -8.29 19.76 5.69
CA THR A 35 -6.90 19.37 5.38
C THR A 35 -6.78 18.01 4.69
N GLY A 36 -7.85 17.22 4.63
CA GLY A 36 -7.92 15.95 3.90
C GLY A 36 -8.40 16.04 2.49
N SER A 37 -9.05 17.14 2.10
CA SER A 37 -9.70 17.22 0.80
C SER A 37 -8.70 17.14 -0.36
N GLY A 38 -7.46 17.58 -0.15
CA GLY A 38 -6.51 17.81 -1.25
C GLY A 38 -6.52 19.24 -1.74
N ILE A 39 -7.42 20.13 -1.31
CA ILE A 39 -7.55 21.46 -1.94
C ILE A 39 -6.28 22.33 -1.91
N ILE A 40 -5.44 22.18 -0.89
CA ILE A 40 -4.17 22.91 -0.76
C ILE A 40 -3.05 22.30 -1.61
N ASP A 41 -3.32 21.18 -2.26
CA ASP A 41 -2.39 20.43 -3.08
C ASP A 41 -2.32 21.02 -4.50
N PRO A 42 -1.12 21.23 -5.06
CA PRO A 42 -0.98 21.82 -6.37
C PRO A 42 -1.60 20.96 -7.48
N ASP A 43 -1.65 19.64 -7.31
CA ASP A 43 -2.14 18.71 -8.34
C ASP A 43 -3.64 18.38 -8.16
N TYR A 44 -4.29 18.90 -7.12
CA TYR A 44 -5.68 18.55 -6.80
C TYR A 44 -6.66 18.78 -7.94
N TYR A 45 -6.65 19.99 -8.50
CA TYR A 45 -7.54 20.32 -9.62
C TYR A 45 -7.16 19.61 -10.91
N TRP A 46 -5.89 19.21 -11.07
CA TRP A 46 -5.45 18.38 -12.18
C TRP A 46 -6.15 17.02 -12.13
N HIS A 47 -6.13 16.37 -10.97
CA HIS A 47 -6.79 15.09 -10.74
C HIS A 47 -8.29 15.14 -11.00
N LEU A 48 -8.96 16.15 -10.43
CA LEU A 48 -10.39 16.35 -10.63
C LEU A 48 -10.74 16.63 -12.09
N SER A 49 -10.00 17.53 -12.76
CA SER A 49 -10.30 17.92 -14.14
C SER A 49 -10.18 16.74 -15.10
N TYR A 50 -9.18 15.88 -14.93
CA TYR A 50 -9.05 14.68 -15.75
C TYR A 50 -10.12 13.63 -15.43
N GLY A 51 -10.45 13.43 -14.15
CA GLY A 51 -11.51 12.52 -13.75
C GLY A 51 -12.88 12.95 -14.28
N ASP A 52 -13.21 14.24 -14.15
CA ASP A 52 -14.45 14.83 -14.69
C ASP A 52 -14.51 14.71 -16.21
N TRP A 53 -13.42 15.02 -16.90
CA TRP A 53 -13.36 14.88 -18.35
C TRP A 53 -13.61 13.44 -18.80
N ILE A 54 -13.04 12.44 -18.11
CA ILE A 54 -13.28 11.01 -18.42
C ILE A 54 -14.75 10.66 -18.19
N LEU A 55 -15.33 11.11 -17.06
CA LEU A 55 -16.74 10.86 -16.73
C LEU A 55 -17.69 11.46 -17.77
N ASP A 56 -17.39 12.65 -18.27
CA ASP A 56 -18.25 13.38 -19.22
C ASP A 56 -18.07 12.91 -20.66
N ASN A 57 -16.90 12.39 -21.03
CA ASN A 57 -16.59 11.97 -22.41
C ASN A 57 -16.64 10.45 -22.60
N GLY A 58 -16.62 9.65 -21.53
CA GLY A 58 -16.65 8.18 -21.59
C GLY A 58 -15.41 7.55 -22.23
N ARG A 59 -14.29 8.25 -22.29
CA ARG A 59 -13.03 7.79 -22.90
C ARG A 59 -11.83 8.40 -22.20
N LEU A 60 -10.63 7.91 -22.52
CA LEU A 60 -9.38 8.47 -22.02
C LEU A 60 -8.90 9.64 -22.90
N PRO A 61 -8.29 10.68 -22.30
CA PRO A 61 -7.69 11.77 -23.04
C PRO A 61 -6.45 11.26 -23.79
N THR A 62 -6.31 11.67 -25.05
CA THR A 62 -5.16 11.30 -25.90
C THR A 62 -4.08 12.38 -25.94
N ALA A 63 -4.42 13.59 -25.50
CA ALA A 63 -3.54 14.75 -25.49
C ALA A 63 -3.70 15.52 -24.17
N ASP A 64 -2.67 16.30 -23.83
CA ASP A 64 -2.71 17.24 -22.72
C ASP A 64 -3.48 18.50 -23.12
N PHE A 65 -4.46 18.90 -22.30
CA PHE A 65 -5.29 20.09 -22.51
C PHE A 65 -5.06 21.17 -21.45
N TRP A 66 -4.31 20.86 -20.38
CA TRP A 66 -4.19 21.72 -19.19
C TRP A 66 -2.78 22.27 -18.98
N SER A 67 -1.76 21.62 -19.56
CA SER A 67 -0.39 22.15 -19.55
C SER A 67 -0.25 23.35 -20.48
N TRP A 68 0.12 24.51 -19.93
CA TRP A 68 0.42 25.72 -20.72
C TRP A 68 1.55 25.54 -21.74
N THR A 69 2.58 24.73 -21.43
CA THR A 69 3.76 24.54 -22.30
C THR A 69 3.67 23.30 -23.20
N MET A 70 2.73 22.40 -22.93
CA MET A 70 2.64 21.07 -23.56
C MET A 70 1.25 20.78 -24.14
N GLU A 71 0.44 21.82 -24.35
CA GLU A 71 -0.89 21.69 -24.94
C GLU A 71 -0.85 20.92 -26.28
N GLY A 72 -1.78 19.98 -26.44
CA GLY A 72 -1.92 19.14 -27.63
C GLY A 72 -0.87 18.03 -27.76
N LYS A 73 0.10 17.92 -26.84
CA LYS A 73 1.07 16.81 -26.83
C LYS A 73 0.42 15.53 -26.33
N ALA A 74 0.91 14.39 -26.81
CA ALA A 74 0.41 13.08 -26.39
C ALA A 74 0.57 12.91 -24.86
N TYR A 75 -0.52 12.54 -24.20
CA TYR A 75 -0.56 12.37 -22.74
C TYR A 75 -1.04 10.98 -22.37
N ARG A 76 -0.28 10.30 -21.50
CA ARG A 76 -0.61 8.96 -21.00
C ARG A 76 -1.07 9.05 -19.55
N LEU A 77 -2.37 9.12 -19.36
CA LEU A 77 -2.97 9.14 -18.02
C LEU A 77 -3.11 7.71 -17.47
N THR A 78 -2.00 7.09 -17.09
CA THR A 78 -1.98 5.68 -16.66
C THR A 78 -2.80 5.41 -15.41
N GLN A 79 -2.94 6.40 -14.53
CA GLN A 79 -3.71 6.34 -13.28
C GLN A 79 -5.17 6.80 -13.41
N TRP A 80 -5.75 6.68 -14.61
CA TRP A 80 -7.09 7.19 -14.94
C TRP A 80 -8.20 6.82 -13.95
N LEU A 81 -8.17 5.60 -13.37
CA LEU A 81 -9.20 5.16 -12.44
C LEU A 81 -9.07 5.89 -11.10
N GLY A 82 -7.85 6.23 -10.68
CA GLY A 82 -7.61 7.08 -9.52
C GLY A 82 -8.26 8.45 -9.71
N GLU A 83 -8.10 9.05 -10.90
CA GLU A 83 -8.72 10.33 -11.25
C GLU A 83 -10.25 10.24 -11.21
N VAL A 84 -10.82 9.19 -11.82
CA VAL A 84 -12.27 8.95 -11.82
C VAL A 84 -12.81 8.79 -10.39
N VAL A 85 -12.14 8.02 -9.53
CA VAL A 85 -12.60 7.83 -8.14
C VAL A 85 -12.55 9.14 -7.36
N MET A 86 -11.51 9.97 -7.55
CA MET A 86 -11.43 11.29 -6.92
C MET A 86 -12.51 12.24 -7.43
N ALA A 87 -12.75 12.29 -8.75
CA ALA A 87 -13.80 13.12 -9.33
C ALA A 87 -15.19 12.69 -8.87
N LEU A 88 -15.48 11.38 -8.78
CA LEU A 88 -16.75 10.88 -8.24
C LEU A 88 -16.94 11.29 -6.76
N ALA A 89 -15.88 11.20 -5.96
CA ALA A 89 -15.93 11.66 -4.58
C ALA A 89 -16.22 13.17 -4.51
N ASN A 90 -15.58 13.96 -5.37
CA ASN A 90 -15.82 15.40 -5.46
C ASN A 90 -17.25 15.73 -5.94
N ARG A 91 -17.79 15.03 -6.95
CA ARG A 91 -19.18 15.21 -7.39
C ARG A 91 -20.19 14.88 -6.29
N ALA A 92 -19.88 13.90 -5.43
CA ALA A 92 -20.78 13.46 -4.37
C ALA A 92 -20.84 14.43 -3.17
N GLY A 93 -19.75 15.13 -2.85
CA GLY A 93 -19.67 15.93 -1.62
C GLY A 93 -18.66 17.09 -1.64
N GLY A 94 -18.23 17.53 -2.82
CA GLY A 94 -17.18 18.51 -3.00
C GLY A 94 -15.87 18.10 -2.31
N GLU A 95 -15.22 19.06 -1.66
CA GLU A 95 -14.02 18.84 -0.84
C GLU A 95 -14.24 17.88 0.33
N VAL A 96 -15.45 17.84 0.89
CA VAL A 96 -15.78 16.87 1.95
C VAL A 96 -15.78 15.46 1.37
N GLY A 97 -16.28 15.28 0.16
CA GLY A 97 -16.27 13.99 -0.52
C GLY A 97 -14.86 13.43 -0.74
N THR A 98 -13.92 14.28 -1.21
CA THR A 98 -12.51 13.87 -1.37
C THR A 98 -11.81 13.64 -0.03
N SER A 99 -12.15 14.40 1.01
CA SER A 99 -11.64 14.17 2.37
C SER A 99 -12.15 12.85 2.97
N VAL A 100 -13.42 12.52 2.75
CA VAL A 100 -14.01 11.23 3.13
C VAL A 100 -13.33 10.07 2.40
N LEU A 101 -13.04 10.22 1.10
CA LEU A 101 -12.28 9.24 0.32
C LEU A 101 -10.88 9.02 0.93
N ALA A 102 -10.16 10.11 1.23
CA ALA A 102 -8.83 10.03 1.84
C ALA A 102 -8.88 9.32 3.20
N ALA A 103 -9.83 9.69 4.06
CA ALA A 103 -10.03 9.05 5.37
C ALA A 103 -10.33 7.55 5.22
N LEU A 104 -11.18 7.17 4.26
CA LEU A 104 -11.51 5.77 3.97
C LEU A 104 -10.27 4.99 3.54
N LEU A 105 -9.46 5.51 2.60
CA LEU A 105 -8.25 4.86 2.12
C LEU A 105 -7.22 4.65 3.23
N ILE A 106 -7.03 5.65 4.11
CA ILE A 106 -6.14 5.53 5.28
C ILE A 106 -6.66 4.45 6.25
N CYS A 107 -7.97 4.43 6.53
CA CYS A 107 -8.56 3.44 7.43
C CYS A 107 -8.46 2.01 6.88
N LEU A 108 -8.66 1.83 5.57
CA LEU A 108 -8.46 0.54 4.90
C LEU A 108 -6.99 0.12 4.92
N THR A 109 -6.07 1.06 4.71
CA THR A 109 -4.62 0.83 4.78
C THR A 109 -4.21 0.36 6.18
N LEU A 110 -4.69 1.04 7.22
CA LEU A 110 -4.47 0.65 8.62
C LEU A 110 -5.10 -0.70 8.95
N THR A 111 -6.29 -0.99 8.42
CA THR A 111 -6.96 -2.27 8.63
C THR A 111 -6.14 -3.41 8.02
N CYS A 112 -5.67 -3.27 6.78
CA CYS A 112 -4.85 -4.29 6.13
C CYS A 112 -3.49 -4.44 6.83
N SER A 113 -2.86 -3.34 7.23
CA SER A 113 -1.61 -3.35 8.00
C SER A 113 -1.78 -4.03 9.36
N TYR A 114 -2.89 -3.75 10.06
CA TYR A 114 -3.26 -4.42 11.30
C TYR A 114 -3.45 -5.93 11.09
N ARG A 115 -4.17 -6.32 10.04
CA ARG A 115 -4.39 -7.74 9.71
C ARG A 115 -3.09 -8.46 9.35
N ALA A 116 -2.17 -7.79 8.65
CA ALA A 116 -0.83 -8.30 8.40
C ALA A 116 -0.04 -8.49 9.70
N ALA A 117 -0.04 -7.49 10.60
CA ALA A 117 0.62 -7.58 11.90
C ALA A 117 0.01 -8.69 12.77
N ARG A 118 -1.31 -8.90 12.69
CA ARG A 118 -2.04 -9.97 13.38
C ARG A 118 -1.67 -11.38 12.94
N CYS A 119 -1.06 -11.56 11.77
CA CYS A 119 -0.51 -12.85 11.36
C CYS A 119 0.70 -13.26 12.24
N TYR A 120 1.42 -12.28 12.81
CA TYR A 120 2.65 -12.52 13.57
C TYR A 120 2.53 -12.19 15.06
N LEU A 121 1.56 -11.36 15.44
CA LEU A 121 1.40 -10.86 16.81
C LEU A 121 0.06 -11.28 17.40
N ASP A 122 0.10 -12.08 18.47
CA ASP A 122 -1.09 -12.53 19.20
C ASP A 122 -1.74 -11.43 20.05
N ASN A 123 -0.99 -10.39 20.43
CA ASN A 123 -1.53 -9.24 21.16
C ASN A 123 -2.16 -8.22 20.19
N ARG A 124 -3.46 -7.90 20.38
CA ARG A 124 -4.21 -7.00 19.49
C ARG A 124 -3.68 -5.56 19.55
N LEU A 125 -3.31 -5.06 20.73
CA LEU A 125 -2.79 -3.70 20.91
C LEU A 125 -1.38 -3.56 20.32
N ALA A 126 -0.53 -4.58 20.46
CA ALA A 126 0.79 -4.57 19.83
C ALA A 126 0.68 -4.53 18.29
N ALA A 127 -0.21 -5.35 17.71
CA ALA A 127 -0.46 -5.32 16.26
C ALA A 127 -1.02 -3.97 15.79
N LEU A 128 -1.92 -3.37 16.57
CA LEU A 128 -2.45 -2.04 16.27
C LEU A 128 -1.36 -0.96 16.36
N ALA A 129 -0.49 -1.02 17.37
CA ALA A 129 0.61 -0.08 17.55
C ALA A 129 1.62 -0.17 16.39
N VAL A 130 1.96 -1.37 15.92
CA VAL A 130 2.81 -1.56 14.74
C VAL A 130 2.14 -0.99 13.49
N ALA A 131 0.87 -1.33 13.26
CA ALA A 131 0.13 -0.81 12.11
C ALA A 131 0.03 0.71 12.12
N ALA A 132 -0.28 1.33 13.26
CA ALA A 132 -0.35 2.77 13.41
C ALA A 132 1.04 3.43 13.26
N GLY A 133 2.08 2.86 13.88
CA GLY A 133 3.45 3.39 13.82
C GLY A 133 4.03 3.40 12.40
N CYS A 134 3.86 2.32 11.65
CA CYS A 134 4.33 2.23 10.27
C CYS A 134 3.58 3.15 9.29
N ASN A 135 2.37 3.60 9.65
CA ASN A 135 1.49 4.38 8.80
C ASN A 135 1.20 5.78 9.36
N ALA A 136 1.91 6.22 10.42
CA ALA A 136 1.58 7.44 11.16
C ALA A 136 1.56 8.68 10.26
N ILE A 137 2.50 8.76 9.31
CA ILE A 137 2.59 9.88 8.37
C ILE A 137 1.38 9.97 7.43
N LEU A 138 0.71 8.85 7.15
CA LEU A 138 -0.43 8.81 6.24
C LEU A 138 -1.63 9.59 6.77
N VAL A 139 -1.74 9.73 8.09
CA VAL A 139 -2.82 10.48 8.75
C VAL A 139 -2.81 11.95 8.33
N SER A 140 -1.62 12.50 8.06
CA SER A 140 -1.45 13.89 7.66
C SER A 140 -1.57 14.12 6.15
N LEU A 141 -1.64 13.06 5.34
CA LEU A 141 -1.71 13.19 3.89
C LEU A 141 -3.10 13.63 3.43
N SER A 142 -3.12 14.47 2.42
CA SER A 142 -4.31 14.94 1.73
C SER A 142 -4.77 13.93 0.67
N CYS A 143 -5.97 14.11 0.12
CA CYS A 143 -6.50 13.25 -0.95
C CYS A 143 -5.65 13.37 -2.21
N ARG A 144 -4.98 12.26 -2.56
CA ARG A 144 -4.17 12.13 -3.77
C ARG A 144 -4.17 10.67 -4.25
N PRO A 145 -3.97 10.40 -5.55
CA PRO A 145 -3.96 9.03 -6.06
C PRO A 145 -2.89 8.14 -5.42
N HIS A 146 -1.80 8.69 -4.90
CA HIS A 146 -0.78 7.90 -4.21
C HIS A 146 -1.31 7.16 -2.97
N GLN A 147 -2.44 7.59 -2.37
CA GLN A 147 -3.08 6.86 -1.26
C GLN A 147 -3.54 5.46 -1.67
N PHE A 148 -3.90 5.24 -2.95
CA PHE A 148 -4.18 3.90 -3.47
C PHE A 148 -2.95 2.99 -3.44
N THR A 149 -1.74 3.56 -3.53
CA THR A 149 -0.48 2.80 -3.40
C THR A 149 -0.22 2.35 -1.99
N HIS A 150 -0.51 3.20 -1.00
CA HIS A 150 -0.43 2.79 0.40
C HIS A 150 -1.38 1.64 0.71
N LEU A 151 -2.62 1.72 0.23
CA LEU A 151 -3.60 0.64 0.37
C LEU A 151 -3.13 -0.63 -0.37
N GLY A 152 -2.66 -0.50 -1.61
CA GLY A 152 -2.13 -1.61 -2.41
C GLY A 152 -0.98 -2.34 -1.72
N LEU A 153 -0.02 -1.59 -1.17
CA LEU A 153 1.10 -2.15 -0.40
C LEU A 153 0.62 -2.85 0.88
N ALA A 154 -0.32 -2.27 1.61
CA ALA A 154 -0.87 -2.88 2.83
C ALA A 154 -1.63 -4.18 2.52
N CYS A 155 -2.45 -4.20 1.46
CA CYS A 155 -3.12 -5.40 0.96
C CYS A 155 -2.13 -6.48 0.55
N LEU A 156 -1.11 -6.12 -0.24
CA LEU A 156 -0.07 -7.04 -0.68
C LEU A 156 0.70 -7.65 0.51
N THR A 157 1.07 -6.80 1.47
CA THR A 157 1.75 -7.22 2.70
C THR A 157 0.89 -8.17 3.51
N TRP A 158 -0.41 -7.91 3.64
CA TRP A 158 -1.34 -8.81 4.33
C TRP A 158 -1.49 -10.16 3.61
N ILE A 159 -1.64 -10.16 2.28
CA ILE A 159 -1.71 -11.39 1.47
C ILE A 159 -0.46 -12.24 1.70
N ILE A 160 0.72 -11.62 1.62
CA ILE A 160 2.00 -12.29 1.85
C ILE A 160 2.08 -12.82 3.28
N ALA A 161 1.79 -11.99 4.29
CA ALA A 161 1.82 -12.38 5.70
C ALA A 161 0.91 -13.58 5.99
N ALA A 162 -0.29 -13.59 5.41
CA ALA A 162 -1.22 -14.70 5.54
C ALA A 162 -0.68 -15.98 4.90
N TYR A 163 -0.08 -15.89 3.70
CA TYR A 163 0.58 -17.04 3.05
C TYR A 163 1.76 -17.56 3.88
N MET A 164 2.64 -16.66 4.34
CA MET A 164 3.86 -17.02 5.06
C MET A 164 3.57 -17.69 6.41
N THR A 165 2.50 -17.30 7.09
CA THR A 165 2.15 -17.84 8.41
C THR A 165 1.26 -19.07 8.36
N THR A 166 0.41 -19.21 7.34
CA THR A 166 -0.53 -20.34 7.23
C THR A 166 -0.08 -21.43 6.26
N GLY A 167 0.83 -21.13 5.34
CA GLY A 167 1.21 -22.00 4.21
C GLY A 167 0.12 -22.19 3.15
N LEU A 168 -1.09 -21.65 3.36
CA LEU A 168 -2.20 -21.78 2.44
C LEU A 168 -1.98 -20.89 1.21
N ARG A 169 -2.10 -21.46 0.01
CA ARG A 169 -1.91 -20.71 -1.26
C ARG A 169 -3.07 -19.79 -1.61
N LYS A 170 -4.24 -19.94 -0.98
CA LYS A 170 -5.46 -19.17 -1.29
C LYS A 170 -5.27 -17.64 -1.30
N PRO A 171 -4.53 -17.02 -0.35
CA PRO A 171 -4.28 -15.59 -0.39
C PRO A 171 -3.55 -15.14 -1.66
N LEU A 172 -2.64 -15.95 -2.20
CA LEU A 172 -1.83 -15.59 -3.37
C LEU A 172 -2.67 -15.35 -4.63
N TYR A 173 -3.86 -15.94 -4.73
CA TYR A 173 -4.77 -15.70 -5.86
C TYR A 173 -5.27 -14.25 -5.94
N TRP A 174 -5.18 -13.49 -4.85
CA TRP A 174 -5.53 -12.07 -4.83
C TRP A 174 -4.43 -11.16 -5.37
N ILE A 175 -3.20 -11.65 -5.58
CA ILE A 175 -2.09 -10.83 -6.08
C ILE A 175 -2.39 -10.31 -7.50
N ALA A 176 -2.84 -11.16 -8.42
CA ALA A 176 -3.16 -10.73 -9.78
C ALA A 176 -4.33 -9.73 -9.84
N PRO A 177 -5.50 -9.97 -9.22
CA PRO A 177 -6.57 -8.98 -9.13
C PRO A 177 -6.13 -7.65 -8.50
N LEU A 178 -5.30 -7.70 -7.46
CA LEU A 178 -4.77 -6.51 -6.81
C LEU A 178 -3.95 -5.66 -7.80
N PHE A 179 -3.01 -6.27 -8.53
CA PHE A 179 -2.18 -5.53 -9.49
C PHE A 179 -2.95 -5.07 -10.74
N ALA A 180 -3.94 -5.84 -11.20
CA ALA A 180 -4.84 -5.43 -12.27
C ALA A 180 -5.63 -4.16 -11.92
N LEU A 181 -6.10 -4.05 -10.67
CA LEU A 181 -6.78 -2.85 -10.20
C LEU A 181 -5.80 -1.71 -9.96
N TRP A 182 -4.69 -1.98 -9.26
CA TRP A 182 -3.75 -0.97 -8.79
C TRP A 182 -3.04 -0.24 -9.93
N VAL A 183 -2.66 -0.92 -11.01
CA VAL A 183 -2.04 -0.27 -12.18
C VAL A 183 -2.91 0.84 -12.79
N ASN A 184 -4.22 0.76 -12.60
CA ASN A 184 -5.19 1.76 -13.07
C ASN A 184 -5.41 2.89 -12.06
N LEU A 185 -5.09 2.66 -10.78
CA LEU A 185 -5.31 3.60 -9.68
C LEU A 185 -4.11 4.54 -9.43
N HIS A 186 -2.88 4.03 -9.51
CA HIS A 186 -1.67 4.84 -9.28
C HIS A 186 -0.41 4.13 -9.80
N GLY A 187 0.57 4.90 -10.29
CA GLY A 187 1.86 4.39 -10.80
C GLY A 187 2.73 3.65 -9.77
N GLY A 188 2.43 3.79 -8.48
CA GLY A 188 3.12 3.13 -7.38
C GLY A 188 2.97 1.60 -7.34
N TYR A 189 2.16 1.00 -8.22
CA TYR A 189 2.14 -0.46 -8.44
C TYR A 189 3.54 -1.02 -8.72
N ALA A 190 4.43 -0.24 -9.35
CA ALA A 190 5.81 -0.62 -9.62
C ALA A 190 6.59 -0.92 -8.32
N VAL A 191 6.35 -0.14 -7.25
CA VAL A 191 6.94 -0.37 -5.93
C VAL A 191 6.43 -1.68 -5.33
N GLY A 192 5.13 -1.97 -5.48
CA GLY A 192 4.55 -3.24 -5.07
C GLY A 192 5.18 -4.44 -5.78
N LEU A 193 5.39 -4.36 -7.10
CA LEU A 193 6.08 -5.40 -7.86
C LEU A 193 7.53 -5.57 -7.42
N ALA A 194 8.26 -4.46 -7.22
CA ALA A 194 9.63 -4.49 -6.72
C ALA A 194 9.71 -5.17 -5.35
N TYR A 195 8.81 -4.81 -4.43
CA TYR A 195 8.70 -5.45 -3.11
C TYR A 195 8.45 -6.97 -3.22
N LEU A 196 7.49 -7.38 -4.05
CA LEU A 196 7.15 -8.79 -4.23
C LEU A 196 8.31 -9.60 -4.84
N TRP A 197 8.94 -9.08 -5.90
CA TRP A 197 10.08 -9.75 -6.54
C TRP A 197 11.32 -9.76 -5.66
N MET A 198 11.56 -8.70 -4.87
CA MET A 198 12.62 -8.69 -3.86
C MET A 198 12.42 -9.81 -2.83
N LEU A 199 11.18 -10.04 -2.39
CA LEU A 199 10.87 -11.13 -1.46
C LEU A 199 11.09 -12.51 -2.11
N VAL A 200 10.64 -12.71 -3.34
CA VAL A 200 10.90 -13.95 -4.10
C VAL A 200 12.41 -14.20 -4.22
N GLY A 201 13.18 -13.15 -4.58
CA GLY A 201 14.64 -13.22 -4.69
C GLY A 201 15.32 -13.54 -3.36
N ALA A 202 14.88 -12.93 -2.26
CA ALA A 202 15.42 -13.19 -0.93
C ALA A 202 15.20 -14.64 -0.49
N ILE A 203 14.00 -15.20 -0.71
CA ILE A 203 13.69 -16.60 -0.39
C ILE A 203 14.52 -17.54 -1.27
N ALA A 204 14.66 -17.23 -2.57
CA ALA A 204 15.48 -18.03 -3.47
C ALA A 204 16.97 -18.01 -3.06
N ALA A 205 17.50 -16.84 -2.69
CA ALA A 205 18.87 -16.69 -2.22
C ALA A 205 19.12 -17.47 -0.92
N ASP A 206 18.20 -17.41 0.06
CA ASP A 206 18.32 -18.15 1.32
C ASP A 206 18.33 -19.67 1.09
N ASN A 207 17.42 -20.19 0.26
CA ASN A 207 17.41 -21.62 -0.09
C ASN A 207 18.68 -22.05 -0.83
N PHE A 208 19.21 -21.20 -1.71
CA PHE A 208 20.47 -21.45 -2.41
C PHE A 208 21.65 -21.52 -1.44
N VAL A 209 21.79 -20.56 -0.53
CA VAL A 209 22.86 -20.54 0.49
C VAL A 209 22.80 -21.75 1.41
N ARG A 210 21.59 -22.26 1.69
CA ARG A 210 21.36 -23.46 2.51
C ARG A 210 21.56 -24.78 1.76
N ASN A 211 21.82 -24.75 0.45
CA ASN A 211 21.83 -25.93 -0.43
C ASN A 211 20.51 -26.72 -0.42
N GLU A 212 19.38 -26.07 -0.13
CA GLU A 212 18.05 -26.68 -0.08
C GLU A 212 17.34 -26.53 -1.44
N CYS A 213 17.87 -27.17 -2.49
CA CYS A 213 17.31 -27.05 -3.85
C CYS A 213 15.83 -27.45 -3.94
N ALA A 214 15.39 -28.43 -3.13
CA ALA A 214 13.98 -28.82 -3.05
C ALA A 214 13.09 -27.73 -2.41
N GLY A 215 13.65 -26.91 -1.50
CA GLY A 215 12.97 -25.78 -0.87
C GLY A 215 12.70 -24.62 -1.84
N ILE A 216 13.51 -24.48 -2.89
CA ILE A 216 13.26 -23.53 -3.97
C ILE A 216 11.93 -23.84 -4.68
N LEU A 217 11.68 -25.12 -5.03
CA LEU A 217 10.44 -25.51 -5.71
C LEU A 217 9.21 -25.42 -4.81
N SER A 218 9.32 -25.78 -3.53
CA SER A 218 8.16 -25.77 -2.63
C SER A 218 7.80 -24.35 -2.16
N SER A 219 8.79 -23.52 -1.82
CA SER A 219 8.57 -22.24 -1.16
C SER A 219 8.68 -21.03 -2.11
N CYS A 220 9.58 -21.04 -3.09
CA CYS A 220 9.70 -19.93 -4.05
C CYS A 220 8.65 -20.02 -5.17
N ALA A 221 8.36 -21.22 -5.68
CA ALA A 221 7.52 -21.35 -6.87
C ALA A 221 6.11 -20.75 -6.70
N PRO A 222 5.37 -20.95 -5.59
CA PRO A 222 4.04 -20.36 -5.44
C PRO A 222 4.06 -18.83 -5.47
N LEU A 223 5.03 -18.24 -4.77
CA LEU A 223 5.18 -16.78 -4.72
C LEU A 223 5.69 -16.23 -6.05
N GLY A 224 6.61 -16.93 -6.72
CA GLY A 224 7.12 -16.58 -8.05
C GLY A 224 6.05 -16.63 -9.13
N TRP A 225 5.17 -17.65 -9.11
CA TRP A 225 4.02 -17.72 -10.01
C TRP A 225 3.01 -16.61 -9.73
N ALA A 226 2.75 -16.31 -8.46
CA ALA A 226 1.88 -15.21 -8.09
C ALA A 226 2.47 -13.84 -8.47
N ALA A 227 3.80 -13.68 -8.35
CA ALA A 227 4.52 -12.50 -8.79
C ALA A 227 4.46 -12.32 -10.30
N LEU A 228 4.70 -13.38 -11.07
CA LEU A 228 4.55 -13.36 -12.52
C LEU A 228 3.11 -13.03 -12.93
N ALA A 229 2.11 -13.67 -12.31
CA ALA A 229 0.70 -13.39 -12.57
C ALA A 229 0.35 -11.94 -12.22
N GLY A 230 0.86 -11.40 -11.10
CA GLY A 230 0.73 -10.01 -10.71
C GLY A 230 1.36 -9.05 -11.73
N THR A 231 2.59 -9.32 -12.18
CA THR A 231 3.25 -8.55 -13.23
C THR A 231 2.43 -8.54 -14.52
N LEU A 232 1.99 -9.71 -15.01
CA LEU A 232 1.16 -9.80 -16.21
C LEU A 232 -0.18 -9.10 -16.05
N ALA A 233 -0.79 -9.16 -14.86
CA ALA A 233 -2.05 -8.50 -14.57
C ALA A 233 -1.97 -6.97 -14.70
N THR A 234 -0.79 -6.37 -14.52
CA THR A 234 -0.63 -4.91 -14.76
C THR A 234 -0.81 -4.51 -16.24
N LEU A 235 -0.77 -5.46 -17.17
CA LEU A 235 -1.11 -5.22 -18.58
C LEU A 235 -2.61 -4.96 -18.80
N MET A 236 -3.46 -5.15 -17.78
CA MET A 236 -4.88 -4.76 -17.80
C MET A 236 -5.10 -3.24 -17.70
N ASN A 237 -4.04 -2.45 -17.71
CA ASN A 237 -4.14 -1.02 -17.97
C ASN A 237 -4.52 -0.77 -19.44
N PRO A 238 -5.38 0.23 -19.77
CA PRO A 238 -5.71 0.57 -21.15
C PRO A 238 -4.51 0.87 -22.05
N TYR A 239 -3.39 1.32 -21.47
CA TYR A 239 -2.14 1.55 -22.19
C TYR A 239 -1.24 0.30 -22.28
N GLY A 240 -1.61 -0.82 -21.63
CA GLY A 240 -0.85 -2.07 -21.61
C GLY A 240 0.61 -1.85 -21.22
N TRP A 241 1.54 -2.27 -22.09
CA TRP A 241 2.98 -2.04 -21.94
C TRP A 241 3.35 -0.55 -21.81
N GLY A 242 2.56 0.35 -22.39
CA GLY A 242 2.75 1.79 -22.28
C GLY A 242 2.72 2.31 -20.83
N ALA A 243 2.05 1.60 -19.92
CA ALA A 243 2.07 1.92 -18.49
C ALA A 243 3.43 1.63 -17.84
N TRP A 244 4.15 0.61 -18.31
CA TRP A 244 5.49 0.26 -17.81
C TRP A 244 6.51 1.26 -18.34
N GLN A 245 6.43 1.59 -19.63
CA GLN A 245 7.27 2.63 -20.22
C GLN A 245 7.12 3.96 -19.49
N TYR A 246 5.87 4.35 -19.21
CA TYR A 246 5.60 5.60 -18.48
C TYR A 246 6.18 5.58 -17.05
N ALA A 247 6.07 4.46 -16.33
CA ALA A 247 6.70 4.32 -15.02
C ALA A 247 8.23 4.45 -15.08
N MET A 248 8.87 3.85 -16.10
CA MET A 248 10.32 3.99 -16.31
C MET A 248 10.72 5.41 -16.72
N GLU A 249 9.92 6.08 -17.54
CA GLU A 249 10.16 7.47 -17.94
C GLU A 249 10.14 8.38 -16.70
N ILE A 250 9.12 8.27 -15.84
CA ILE A 250 9.03 9.03 -14.59
C ILE A 250 10.25 8.76 -13.69
N ALA A 251 10.66 7.50 -13.55
CA ALA A 251 11.82 7.14 -12.73
C ALA A 251 13.13 7.74 -13.26
N ASN A 252 13.21 8.02 -14.57
CA ASN A 252 14.38 8.61 -15.22
C ASN A 252 14.27 10.14 -15.45
N LEU A 253 13.17 10.77 -15.03
CA LEU A 253 13.02 12.22 -15.17
C LEU A 253 14.04 12.95 -14.31
N LYS A 254 14.85 13.81 -14.94
CA LYS A 254 15.82 14.66 -14.25
C LYS A 254 15.15 15.61 -13.25
N SER A 255 13.90 16.02 -13.50
CA SER A 255 13.10 16.85 -12.59
C SER A 255 12.80 16.15 -11.27
N SER A 256 12.63 14.82 -11.30
CA SER A 256 12.52 13.99 -10.09
C SER A 256 13.77 14.09 -9.22
N SER A 257 14.93 14.44 -9.79
CA SER A 257 16.19 14.63 -9.05
C SER A 257 16.60 16.09 -8.89
N ALA A 258 15.87 17.03 -9.51
CA ALA A 258 16.26 18.44 -9.60
C ALA A 258 15.80 19.28 -8.40
N GLY A 259 15.07 18.70 -7.45
CA GLY A 259 14.58 19.41 -6.25
C GLY A 259 13.53 20.49 -6.55
N ILE A 260 12.87 20.42 -7.71
CA ILE A 260 11.79 21.35 -8.09
C ILE A 260 10.50 20.99 -7.34
N VAL A 261 10.29 19.71 -7.08
CA VAL A 261 9.18 19.19 -6.28
C VAL A 261 9.78 18.52 -5.06
N ASP A 262 9.46 19.04 -3.87
CA ASP A 262 10.03 18.61 -2.59
C ASP A 262 9.92 17.11 -2.36
N GLU A 263 8.81 16.52 -2.80
CA GLU A 263 8.49 15.10 -2.63
C GLU A 263 9.40 14.15 -3.43
N TRP A 264 10.05 14.66 -4.48
CA TRP A 264 10.97 13.88 -5.30
C TRP A 264 12.44 14.08 -4.90
N ALA A 265 12.72 15.08 -4.07
CA ALA A 265 14.05 15.31 -3.54
C ALA A 265 14.51 14.11 -2.68
N ALA A 266 15.82 13.89 -2.65
CA ALA A 266 16.40 12.86 -1.79
C ALA A 266 16.02 13.10 -0.33
N THR A 267 15.62 12.04 0.37
CA THR A 267 15.25 12.11 1.79
C THR A 267 16.42 12.67 2.61
N SER A 268 16.19 13.82 3.23
CA SER A 268 17.20 14.55 3.99
C SER A 268 16.91 14.51 5.48
N ILE A 269 17.92 14.21 6.30
CA ILE A 269 17.81 14.23 7.77
C ILE A 269 17.49 15.64 8.32
N LYS A 270 17.70 16.69 7.50
CA LYS A 270 17.42 18.08 7.89
C LYS A 270 15.95 18.46 7.80
N GLY A 271 15.15 17.70 7.05
CA GLY A 271 13.70 17.93 6.94
C GLY A 271 12.93 17.05 7.91
N ASP A 272 11.79 17.53 8.40
CA ASP A 272 10.98 16.81 9.41
C ASP A 272 10.59 15.40 8.94
N VAL A 273 10.19 15.25 7.68
CA VAL A 273 9.81 13.97 7.08
C VAL A 273 11.00 13.00 7.07
N GLY A 274 12.17 13.47 6.63
CA GLY A 274 13.37 12.64 6.57
C GLY A 274 13.90 12.29 7.95
N PHE A 275 13.88 13.22 8.90
CA PHE A 275 14.24 12.95 10.30
C PHE A 275 13.37 11.86 10.91
N ASN A 276 12.03 11.95 10.75
CA ASN A 276 11.11 10.92 11.21
C ASN A 276 11.35 9.57 10.53
N PHE A 277 11.58 9.55 9.22
CA PHE A 277 11.95 8.34 8.48
C PHE A 277 13.19 7.68 9.11
N PHE A 278 14.28 8.43 9.29
CA PHE A 278 15.52 7.90 9.85
C PHE A 278 15.37 7.43 11.30
N ILE A 279 14.59 8.12 12.14
CA ILE A 279 14.27 7.65 13.49
C ILE A 279 13.56 6.31 13.42
N VAL A 280 12.46 6.22 12.69
CA VAL A 280 11.65 4.99 12.64
C VAL A 280 12.47 3.82 12.09
N THR A 281 13.22 4.02 11.00
CA THR A 281 14.06 2.96 10.42
C THR A 281 15.19 2.56 11.37
N THR A 282 15.86 3.52 12.00
CA THR A 282 16.97 3.23 12.93
C THR A 282 16.48 2.54 14.17
N THR A 283 15.36 2.98 14.76
CA THR A 283 14.72 2.32 15.89
C THR A 283 14.29 0.90 15.51
N MET A 284 13.70 0.70 14.33
CA MET A 284 13.35 -0.63 13.84
C MET A 284 14.58 -1.55 13.75
N PHE A 285 15.67 -1.10 13.10
CA PHE A 285 16.90 -1.88 13.00
C PHE A 285 17.54 -2.12 14.37
N ALA A 286 17.56 -1.12 15.26
CA ALA A 286 18.07 -1.27 16.61
C ALA A 286 17.26 -2.31 17.41
N CYS A 287 15.93 -2.28 17.31
CA CYS A 287 15.06 -3.30 17.91
C CYS A 287 15.32 -4.69 17.32
N MET A 288 15.53 -4.81 16.00
CA MET A 288 15.88 -6.09 15.36
C MET A 288 17.23 -6.63 15.84
N ILE A 289 18.24 -5.76 15.99
CA ILE A 289 19.59 -6.13 16.47
C ILE A 289 19.55 -6.52 17.94
N ALA A 290 18.83 -5.76 18.77
CA ALA A 290 18.67 -6.00 20.20
C ALA A 290 17.73 -7.18 20.52
N SER A 291 16.94 -7.63 19.55
CA SER A 291 16.03 -8.77 19.73
C SER A 291 16.82 -10.04 20.04
N VAL A 292 16.60 -10.58 21.24
CA VAL A 292 17.15 -11.86 21.69
C VAL A 292 16.62 -13.02 20.83
N LYS A 293 15.42 -12.85 20.25
CA LYS A 293 14.85 -13.76 19.25
C LYS A 293 15.18 -13.24 17.87
N ARG A 294 16.20 -13.83 17.24
CA ARG A 294 16.45 -13.62 15.82
C ARG A 294 15.48 -14.51 15.02
N PRO A 295 14.81 -13.97 14.00
CA PRO A 295 14.06 -14.81 13.08
C PRO A 295 15.03 -15.84 12.50
N SER A 296 14.70 -17.12 12.60
CA SER A 296 15.45 -18.12 11.85
C SER A 296 15.10 -17.99 10.37
N SER A 297 16.02 -18.41 9.51
CA SER A 297 15.76 -18.83 8.12
C SER A 297 14.34 -19.30 7.87
N ASP A 298 14.03 -20.33 8.64
CA ASP A 298 12.85 -21.17 8.55
C ASP A 298 11.58 -20.48 9.05
N GLN A 299 11.71 -19.36 9.78
CA GLN A 299 10.59 -18.49 10.20
C GLN A 299 10.29 -17.39 9.18
N CYS A 300 11.29 -16.96 8.39
CA CYS A 300 11.12 -15.96 7.34
C CYS A 300 10.82 -16.57 5.97
N CYS A 301 11.41 -17.74 5.68
CA CYS A 301 11.21 -18.53 4.48
C CYS A 301 10.40 -19.76 4.88
N VAL A 302 9.17 -19.88 4.38
CA VAL A 302 8.24 -20.96 4.74
C VAL A 302 8.93 -22.31 4.60
N ARG A 303 9.08 -23.07 5.71
CA ARG A 303 9.10 -24.54 5.62
C ARG A 303 7.65 -24.98 5.50
N LEU A 304 7.17 -25.12 4.26
CA LEU A 304 5.94 -25.86 4.01
C LEU A 304 6.25 -27.31 4.42
N ARG A 305 5.80 -27.71 5.61
CA ARG A 305 5.81 -29.12 6.02
C ARG A 305 4.80 -29.92 5.20
#